data_AF-A0A1E3ESA9-F1
#
_entry.id   AF-A0A1E3ESA9-F1
#
_cell.length_a   1.000
_cell.length_b   1.000
_cell.length_c   1.000
_cell.angle_alpha   90.00
_cell.angle_beta   90.00
_cell.angle_gamma   90.00
#
_symmetry.space_group_name_H-M   'P 1'
#
loop_
_entity.id
_entity.type
_entity.pdbx_description
1 polymer ?
#
loop_
_entity_poly.entity_id
_entity_poly.type
_entity_poly.pdbx_seq_one_letter_code
_entity_poly.pdbx_strand_id
1 'polypeptide(L)'
;MVTLQTTSSPVLPEHEDDPHRFHIFVMVKTTRHWLDLKTEQRLAFLHEEVIPLLRRRPELKVRWFEPEAFSTRATDVMICETDDLSAWAWFCDHLRETRFWDHYFEVLDIMPALEGNYLA
;
A
#
# COMPACT_ATOMS: atom_id res chain seq x y z
N MET A 1 -32.96 10.33 -23.83
CA MET A 1 -31.81 10.70 -22.97
C MET A 1 -32.29 10.61 -21.54
N VAL A 2 -31.82 9.61 -20.78
CA VAL A 2 -32.16 9.46 -19.37
C VAL A 2 -31.10 10.22 -18.58
N THR A 3 -31.52 11.29 -17.91
CA THR A 3 -30.67 12.03 -16.98
C THR A 3 -30.49 11.16 -15.74
N LEU A 4 -29.34 10.51 -15.60
CA LEU A 4 -28.96 9.85 -14.34
C LEU A 4 -28.72 10.95 -13.31
N GLN A 5 -29.67 11.14 -12.38
CA GLN A 5 -29.41 11.90 -11.17
C GLN A 5 -28.41 11.09 -10.34
N THR A 6 -27.20 11.60 -10.20
CA THR A 6 -26.19 11.06 -9.30
C THR A 6 -26.66 11.34 -7.87
N THR A 7 -27.37 10.39 -7.26
CA THR A 7 -27.58 10.40 -5.82
C THR A 7 -26.25 10.00 -5.18
N SER A 8 -25.51 10.97 -4.64
CA SER A 8 -24.33 10.68 -3.83
C SER A 8 -24.76 9.87 -2.61
N SER A 9 -24.11 8.73 -2.37
CA SER A 9 -24.32 7.97 -1.14
C SER A 9 -24.05 8.86 0.09
N PRO A 10 -24.83 8.73 1.16
CA PRO A 10 -24.55 9.45 2.40
C PRO A 10 -23.18 9.01 2.94
N VAL A 11 -22.36 10.01 3.30
CA VAL A 11 -21.11 9.82 4.03
C VAL A 11 -21.44 9.54 5.49
N LEU A 12 -20.71 8.62 6.12
CA LEU A 12 -20.86 8.36 7.55
C LEU A 12 -20.24 9.52 8.36
N PRO A 13 -20.87 9.98 9.46
CA PRO A 13 -20.38 11.12 10.25
C PRO A 13 -18.92 10.98 10.69
N GLU A 14 -18.48 9.77 11.02
CA GLU A 14 -17.11 9.50 11.46
C GLU A 14 -16.05 9.66 10.36
N HIS A 15 -16.45 9.83 9.10
CA HIS A 15 -15.56 9.99 7.95
C HIS A 15 -15.76 11.33 7.23
N GLU A 16 -16.54 12.26 7.79
CA GLU A 16 -16.90 13.52 7.11
C GLU A 16 -15.69 14.40 6.77
N ASP A 17 -14.61 14.32 7.56
CA ASP A 17 -13.40 15.13 7.34
C ASP A 17 -12.61 14.69 6.10
N ASP A 18 -12.60 13.39 5.79
CA ASP A 18 -11.92 12.84 4.62
C ASP A 18 -12.59 11.55 4.10
N PRO A 19 -13.77 11.64 3.46
CA PRO A 19 -14.61 10.49 3.12
C PRO A 19 -14.09 9.66 1.94
N HIS A 20 -13.00 10.09 1.31
CA HIS A 20 -12.48 9.51 0.08
C HIS A 20 -11.03 9.06 0.20
N ARG A 21 -10.30 9.47 1.26
CA ARG A 21 -8.94 9.00 1.48
C ARG A 21 -8.91 7.63 2.13
N PHE A 22 -8.35 6.69 1.39
CA PHE A 22 -8.01 5.38 1.88
C PHE A 22 -6.64 5.39 2.54
N HIS A 23 -6.57 4.67 3.65
CA HIS A 23 -5.35 4.25 4.32
C HIS A 23 -5.23 2.75 4.10
N ILE A 24 -4.28 2.34 3.27
CA ILE A 24 -4.11 0.96 2.85
C ILE A 24 -2.94 0.36 3.60
N PHE A 25 -3.23 -0.63 4.43
CA PHE A 25 -2.25 -1.36 5.22
C PHE A 25 -1.86 -2.61 4.45
N VAL A 26 -0.59 -2.74 4.12
CA VAL A 26 -0.03 -3.94 3.48
C VAL A 26 0.94 -4.58 4.44
N MET A 27 0.67 -5.83 4.79
CA MET A 27 1.57 -6.64 5.59
C MET A 27 2.35 -7.57 4.67
N VAL A 28 3.67 -7.59 4.82
CA VAL A 28 4.51 -8.52 4.05
C VAL A 28 5.49 -9.25 4.96
N LYS A 29 5.99 -10.38 4.46
CA LYS A 29 7.02 -11.19 5.12
C LYS A 29 8.17 -11.46 4.17
N THR A 30 9.36 -11.07 4.58
CA THR A 30 10.58 -11.33 3.81
C THR A 30 10.86 -12.82 3.70
N THR A 31 11.24 -13.25 2.51
CA THR A 31 11.65 -14.64 2.26
C THR A 31 13.15 -14.82 2.52
N ARG A 32 13.62 -16.08 2.49
CA ARG A 32 15.06 -16.36 2.55
C ARG A 32 15.83 -15.73 1.38
N HIS A 33 15.24 -15.65 0.19
CA HIS A 33 15.86 -15.00 -0.97
C HIS A 33 16.18 -13.54 -0.72
N TRP A 34 15.30 -12.81 -0.02
CA TRP A 34 15.57 -11.43 0.39
C TRP A 34 16.72 -11.34 1.41
N LEU A 35 16.70 -12.22 2.41
CA LEU A 35 17.68 -12.22 3.49
C LEU A 35 19.08 -12.69 3.05
N ASP A 36 19.17 -13.47 1.98
CA ASP A 36 20.44 -13.87 1.36
C ASP A 36 21.10 -12.76 0.53
N LEU A 37 20.33 -11.74 0.12
CA LEU A 37 20.90 -10.57 -0.55
C LEU A 37 21.77 -9.76 0.41
N LYS A 38 22.85 -9.20 -0.14
CA LYS A 38 23.58 -8.11 0.49
C LYS A 38 22.73 -6.84 0.51
N THR A 39 22.99 -5.96 1.47
CA THR A 39 22.30 -4.66 1.60
C THR A 39 22.30 -3.86 0.30
N GLU A 40 23.44 -3.80 -0.42
CA GLU A 40 23.55 -3.10 -1.70
C GLU A 40 22.58 -3.63 -2.76
N GLN A 41 22.34 -4.95 -2.80
CA GLN A 41 21.43 -5.59 -3.75
C GLN A 41 19.96 -5.33 -3.39
N ARG A 42 19.64 -5.29 -2.08
CA ARG A 42 18.30 -4.92 -1.60
C ARG A 42 17.97 -3.48 -1.98
N LEU A 43 18.91 -2.56 -1.73
CA LEU A 43 18.75 -1.15 -2.11
C LEU A 43 18.63 -0.97 -3.62
N ALA A 44 19.47 -1.65 -4.41
CA ALA A 44 19.38 -1.61 -5.87
C ALA A 44 18.01 -2.05 -6.35
N PHE A 45 17.49 -3.19 -5.86
CA PHE A 45 16.14 -3.65 -6.20
C PHE A 45 15.07 -2.60 -5.88
N LEU A 46 15.08 -2.00 -4.68
CA LEU A 46 14.11 -0.96 -4.33
C LEU A 46 14.23 0.27 -5.24
N HIS A 47 15.45 0.70 -5.55
CA HIS A 47 15.71 1.88 -6.39
C HIS A 47 15.36 1.68 -7.87
N GLU A 48 15.55 0.47 -8.38
CA GLU A 48 15.37 0.13 -9.79
C GLU A 48 13.94 -0.31 -10.10
N GLU A 49 13.28 -1.02 -9.18
CA GLU A 49 11.99 -1.66 -9.43
C GLU A 49 10.84 -0.97 -8.68
N VAL A 50 10.98 -0.73 -7.38
CA VAL A 50 9.85 -0.28 -6.53
C VAL A 50 9.65 1.23 -6.56
N ILE A 51 10.70 2.00 -6.28
CA ILE A 51 10.65 3.47 -6.21
C ILE A 51 10.18 4.10 -7.53
N PRO A 52 10.59 3.62 -8.72
CA PRO A 52 10.11 4.17 -9.98
C PRO A 52 8.60 4.01 -10.19
N LEU A 53 7.99 2.94 -9.68
CA LEU A 53 6.53 2.75 -9.73
C LEU A 53 5.82 3.79 -8.86
N LEU A 54 6.31 4.03 -7.64
CA LEU A 54 5.78 5.08 -6.75
C LEU A 54 5.96 6.48 -7.36
N ARG A 55 7.08 6.76 -8.04
CA ARG A 55 7.29 8.04 -8.73
C ARG A 55 6.30 8.29 -9.87
N ARG A 56 5.79 7.23 -10.50
CA ARG A 56 4.74 7.33 -11.54
C ARG A 56 3.35 7.58 -10.96
N ARG A 57 3.18 7.36 -9.65
CA ARG A 57 1.94 7.54 -8.88
C ARG A 57 2.19 8.43 -7.65
N PRO A 58 2.57 9.71 -7.83
CA PRO A 58 2.86 10.61 -6.72
C PRO A 58 1.68 10.84 -5.76
N GLU A 59 0.45 10.50 -6.17
CA GLU A 59 -0.77 10.44 -5.37
C GLU A 59 -0.73 9.37 -4.27
N LEU A 60 0.10 8.33 -4.41
CA LEU A 60 0.32 7.30 -3.40
C LEU A 60 1.36 7.78 -2.37
N LYS A 61 0.91 8.11 -1.15
CA LYS A 61 1.82 8.50 -0.06
C LYS A 61 2.17 7.26 0.77
N VAL A 62 3.37 6.75 0.56
CA VAL A 62 3.81 5.49 1.17
C VAL A 62 4.77 5.71 2.34
N ARG A 63 4.54 4.97 3.42
CA ARG A 63 5.42 4.84 4.59
C ARG A 63 5.68 3.36 4.85
N TRP A 64 6.88 3.05 5.35
CA TRP A 64 7.33 1.67 5.59
C TRP A 64 7.76 1.50 7.05
N PHE A 65 7.41 0.37 7.67
CA PHE A 65 7.65 0.07 9.07
C PHE A 65 8.11 -1.37 9.25
N GLU A 66 8.97 -1.59 10.25
CA GLU A 66 9.69 -2.85 10.49
C GLU A 66 9.30 -3.44 11.86
N PRO A 67 8.28 -4.31 11.93
CA PRO A 67 7.85 -4.97 13.17
C PRO A 67 8.61 -6.26 13.52
N GLU A 68 9.57 -6.72 12.73
CA GLU A 68 10.14 -8.08 12.79
C GLU A 68 10.80 -8.43 14.12
N ALA A 69 11.28 -7.44 14.89
CA ALA A 69 11.84 -7.64 16.21
C ALA A 69 10.76 -7.84 17.30
N PHE A 70 9.50 -7.50 17.00
CA PHE A 70 8.40 -7.43 17.97
C PHE A 70 7.24 -8.38 17.64
N SER A 71 7.14 -8.85 16.40
CA SER A 71 6.07 -9.73 15.94
C SER A 71 6.56 -10.68 14.86
N THR A 72 6.08 -11.93 14.91
CA THR A 72 6.34 -12.93 13.88
C THR A 72 5.33 -12.89 12.73
N ARG A 73 4.28 -12.06 12.85
CA ARG A 73 3.16 -12.00 11.90
C ARG A 73 3.58 -11.44 10.56
N ALA A 74 4.36 -10.36 10.55
CA ALA A 74 4.90 -9.71 9.37
C ALA A 74 6.34 -9.28 9.68
N THR A 75 7.16 -9.09 8.65
CA THR A 75 8.46 -8.44 8.81
C THR A 75 8.40 -6.98 8.44
N ASP A 76 7.41 -6.58 7.64
CA ASP A 76 7.26 -5.21 7.21
C ASP A 76 5.78 -4.85 7.07
N VAL A 77 5.48 -3.60 7.36
CA VAL A 77 4.16 -2.99 7.13
C VAL A 77 4.36 -1.76 6.26
N MET A 78 3.70 -1.75 5.11
CA MET A 78 3.59 -0.58 4.25
C MET A 78 2.22 0.07 4.48
N ILE A 79 2.21 1.37 4.71
CA ILE A 79 0.98 2.16 4.77
C ILE A 79 0.97 3.08 3.55
N CYS A 80 -0.10 3.05 2.78
CA CYS A 80 -0.33 3.94 1.66
C CYS A 80 -1.57 4.81 1.90
N GLU A 81 -1.43 6.12 1.76
CA GLU A 81 -2.57 7.05 1.73
C GLU A 81 -2.87 7.45 0.28
N THR A 82 -4.13 7.39 -0.13
CA THR A 82 -4.57 7.84 -1.47
C THR A 82 -6.10 8.00 -1.54
N ASP A 83 -6.58 8.90 -2.39
CA ASP A 83 -7.99 9.00 -2.80
C ASP A 83 -8.28 8.25 -4.13
N ASP A 84 -7.26 7.66 -4.77
CA ASP A 84 -7.38 6.96 -6.04
C ASP A 84 -7.03 5.48 -5.90
N LEU A 85 -8.05 4.64 -5.70
CA LEU A 85 -7.89 3.18 -5.67
C LEU A 85 -7.47 2.59 -7.02
N SER A 86 -7.68 3.29 -8.13
CA SER A 86 -7.19 2.84 -9.44
C SER A 86 -5.68 3.04 -9.55
N ALA A 87 -5.14 4.13 -8.99
CA ALA A 87 -3.70 4.32 -8.85
C ALA A 87 -3.07 3.24 -7.96
N TRP A 88 -3.73 2.89 -6.85
CA TRP A 88 -3.30 1.79 -5.98
C TRP A 88 -3.30 0.44 -6.72
N ALA A 89 -4.40 0.10 -7.39
CA ALA A 89 -4.50 -1.14 -8.16
C ALA A 89 -3.43 -1.22 -9.25
N TRP A 90 -3.19 -0.12 -9.97
CA TRP A 90 -2.12 -0.02 -10.96
C TRP A 90 -0.74 -0.29 -10.33
N PHE A 91 -0.46 0.29 -9.16
CA PHE A 91 0.80 0.08 -8.46
C PHE A 91 0.98 -1.39 -8.07
N CYS A 92 -0.05 -2.03 -7.49
CA CYS A 92 -0.03 -3.45 -7.15
C CYS A 92 0.19 -4.32 -8.39
N ASP A 93 -0.53 -4.07 -9.49
CA ASP A 93 -0.37 -4.80 -10.75
C ASP A 93 1.07 -4.75 -11.25
N HIS A 94 1.70 -3.58 -11.25
CA HIS A 94 3.06 -3.44 -11.74
C HIS A 94 4.10 -3.96 -10.74
N LEU A 95 3.83 -3.87 -9.44
CA LEU A 95 4.70 -4.42 -8.40
C LEU A 95 4.77 -5.95 -8.50
N ARG A 96 3.66 -6.61 -8.86
CA ARG A 96 3.58 -8.06 -9.10
C ARG A 96 4.44 -8.54 -10.27
N GLU A 97 4.72 -7.67 -11.25
CA GLU A 97 5.60 -7.98 -12.38
C GLU A 97 7.10 -7.92 -12.00
N THR A 98 7.42 -7.48 -10.78
CA THR A 98 8.78 -7.47 -10.25
C THR A 98 9.05 -8.69 -9.37
N ARG A 99 10.27 -8.82 -8.84
CA ARG A 99 10.60 -9.83 -7.82
C ARG A 99 10.07 -9.50 -6.42
N PHE A 100 9.29 -8.44 -6.26
CA PHE A 100 8.74 -8.07 -4.95
C PHE A 100 7.85 -9.19 -4.42
N TRP A 101 6.81 -9.55 -5.18
CA TRP A 101 5.76 -10.47 -4.76
C TRP A 101 6.19 -11.93 -4.98
N ASP A 102 5.95 -12.79 -3.99
CA ASP A 102 6.19 -14.26 -4.01
C ASP A 102 7.64 -14.68 -4.24
N HIS A 103 8.59 -13.74 -4.31
CA HIS A 103 10.03 -14.02 -4.38
C HIS A 103 10.81 -13.38 -3.23
N TYR A 104 10.81 -12.05 -3.10
CA TYR A 104 11.47 -11.38 -1.98
C TYR A 104 10.54 -11.17 -0.78
N PHE A 105 9.27 -10.94 -1.04
CA PHE A 105 8.25 -10.72 -0.03
C PHE A 105 7.01 -11.58 -0.32
N GLU A 106 6.53 -12.28 0.69
CA GLU A 106 5.19 -12.84 0.73
C GLU A 106 4.23 -11.71 1.14
N VAL A 107 3.23 -11.40 0.31
CA VAL A 107 2.18 -10.44 0.67
C VAL A 107 1.11 -11.16 1.46
N LEU A 108 1.01 -10.82 2.75
CA LEU A 108 0.13 -11.49 3.70
C LEU A 108 -1.28 -10.91 3.69
N ASP A 109 -1.38 -9.59 3.54
CA ASP A 109 -2.66 -8.87 3.53
C ASP A 109 -2.53 -7.52 2.84
N ILE A 110 -3.64 -7.05 2.25
CA ILE A 110 -3.85 -5.70 1.74
C ILE A 110 -5.21 -5.26 2.26
N MET A 111 -5.21 -4.36 3.23
CA MET A 111 -6.41 -3.91 3.95
C MET A 111 -6.62 -2.40 3.73
N PRO A 112 -7.43 -2.00 2.73
CA PRO A 112 -7.91 -0.63 2.61
C PRO A 112 -8.85 -0.28 3.76
N ALA A 113 -8.68 0.90 4.35
CA ALA A 113 -9.53 1.44 5.41
C ALA A 113 -9.79 2.93 5.21
N LEU A 114 -10.87 3.44 5.82
CA LEU A 114 -11.12 4.87 5.98
C LEU A 114 -10.70 5.29 7.39
N GLU A 115 -10.10 6.48 7.52
CA GLU A 115 -9.79 7.04 8.84
C GLU A 115 -11.07 7.54 9.50
N GLY A 116 -11.27 7.16 10.77
CA GLY A 116 -12.39 7.64 11.57
C GLY A 116 -11.97 8.82 12.46
N ASN A 117 -12.78 9.88 12.53
CA ASN A 117 -12.52 11.10 13.29
C ASN A 117 -12.85 11.00 14.80
N TYR A 118 -13.05 9.78 15.32
CA TYR A 118 -13.42 9.53 16.73
C TYR A 118 -12.45 10.11 17.77
N LEU A 119 -11.21 10.43 17.37
CA LEU A 119 -10.14 10.91 18.23
C LEU A 119 -9.69 12.35 17.90
N ALA A 120 -10.37 13.02 16.96
CA ALA A 120 -10.06 14.36 16.50
C ALA A 120 -10.51 15.45 17.49
#